data_AF-A0A060NKK7-F1
#
_entry.id   AF-A0A060NKK7-F1
#
_cell.length_a   1.000
_cell.length_b   1.000
_cell.length_c   1.000
_cell.angle_alpha   90.00
_cell.angle_beta   90.00
_cell.angle_gamma   90.00
#
_symmetry.space_group_name_H-M   'P 1'
#
loop_
_entity.id
_entity.type
_entity.pdbx_description
1 polymer ?
#
loop_
_entity_poly.entity_id
_entity_poly.type
_entity_poly.pdbx_seq_one_letter_code
_entity_poly.pdbx_strand_id
1 'polypeptide(L)'
;MNLNATMFAQAIVFGIFVWFTMKFVWPPLAKVLDERAQKIAEGLAASEKAKIELTLANKRVEEELGKSRNESASRLADAERRAQQIIEEAKQRATEESAKIRAAAEAEAEQQVYKAREQLREQVALLAVQGAEQILRREVNASVHADLLARLKAEL
;
A
#
# COMPACT_ATOMS: atom_id res chain seq x y z
N MET A 1 -70.53 76.77 -42.10
CA MET A 1 -70.71 75.30 -42.05
C MET A 1 -71.38 75.01 -40.72
N ASN A 2 -72.69 74.72 -40.74
CA ASN A 2 -73.51 74.69 -39.52
C ASN A 2 -73.11 73.51 -38.65
N LEU A 3 -72.88 73.79 -37.37
CA LEU A 3 -72.62 72.78 -36.34
C LEU A 3 -73.90 71.97 -36.14
N ASN A 4 -74.06 70.89 -36.92
CA ASN A 4 -75.23 70.02 -36.86
C ASN A 4 -75.08 69.01 -35.71
N ALA A 5 -76.21 68.64 -35.09
CA ALA A 5 -76.28 67.67 -33.98
C ALA A 5 -75.56 66.34 -34.27
N THR A 6 -75.39 65.99 -35.55
CA THR A 6 -74.62 64.84 -36.01
C THR A 6 -73.14 64.87 -35.63
N MET A 7 -72.49 66.05 -35.58
CA MET A 7 -71.09 66.14 -35.12
C MET A 7 -70.95 65.85 -33.63
N PHE A 8 -71.88 66.33 -32.80
CA PHE A 8 -71.90 66.02 -31.37
C PHE A 8 -72.19 64.54 -31.11
N ALA A 9 -73.16 63.96 -31.83
CA ALA A 9 -73.43 62.52 -31.75
C ALA A 9 -72.21 61.69 -32.17
N GLN A 10 -71.52 62.08 -33.25
CA GLN A 10 -70.30 61.40 -33.71
C GLN A 10 -69.15 61.53 -32.71
N ALA A 11 -68.97 62.69 -32.06
CA ALA A 11 -67.98 62.88 -31.00
C ALA A 11 -68.25 61.99 -29.78
N ILE A 12 -69.51 61.84 -29.38
CA ILE A 12 -69.91 60.95 -28.27
C ILE A 12 -69.63 59.48 -28.63
N VAL A 13 -70.01 59.05 -29.83
CA VAL A 13 -69.74 57.68 -30.32
C VAL A 13 -68.23 57.41 -30.38
N PHE A 14 -67.44 58.37 -30.88
CA PHE A 14 -65.98 58.26 -30.89
C PHE A 14 -65.39 58.19 -29.48
N GLY A 15 -65.89 59.00 -28.54
CA GLY A 15 -65.48 58.96 -27.14
C GLY A 15 -65.76 57.61 -26.47
N ILE A 16 -66.95 57.04 -26.69
CA ILE A 16 -67.31 55.70 -26.19
C ILE A 16 -66.41 54.63 -26.82
N PHE A 17 -66.10 54.74 -28.12
CA PHE A 17 -65.21 53.81 -28.81
C PHE A 17 -63.78 53.87 -28.28
N VAL A 18 -63.22 55.07 -28.06
CA VAL A 18 -61.89 55.24 -27.44
C VAL A 18 -61.88 54.67 -26.03
N TRP A 19 -62.92 54.91 -25.23
CA TRP A 19 -63.02 54.36 -23.88
C TRP A 19 -63.09 52.82 -23.90
N PHE A 20 -63.88 52.25 -24.81
CA PHE A 20 -64.00 50.80 -24.98
C PHE A 20 -62.67 50.18 -25.41
N THR A 21 -61.99 50.76 -26.40
CA THR A 21 -60.69 50.25 -26.88
C THR A 21 -59.60 50.37 -25.81
N MET A 22 -59.55 51.47 -25.06
CA MET A 22 -58.62 51.62 -23.93
C MET A 22 -58.88 50.61 -22.81
N LYS A 23 -60.14 50.28 -22.53
CA LYS A 23 -60.49 49.37 -21.43
C LYS A 23 -60.46 47.89 -21.80
N PHE A 24 -60.79 47.53 -23.05
CA PHE A 24 -60.95 46.13 -23.46
C PHE A 24 -59.88 45.64 -24.43
N VAL A 25 -59.32 46.49 -25.29
CA VAL A 25 -58.37 46.07 -26.34
C VAL A 25 -56.92 46.30 -25.93
N TRP A 26 -56.63 47.45 -25.32
CA TRP A 26 -55.27 47.80 -24.90
C TRP A 26 -54.70 46.89 -23.79
N PRO A 27 -55.46 46.51 -22.74
CA PRO A 27 -54.89 45.71 -21.65
C PRO A 27 -54.49 44.29 -22.06
N PRO A 28 -55.26 43.54 -22.87
CA PRO A 28 -54.81 42.25 -23.40
C PRO A 28 -53.56 42.38 -24.28
N LEU A 29 -53.47 43.43 -25.11
CA LEU A 29 -52.33 43.63 -26.00
C LEU A 29 -51.04 43.93 -25.23
N ALA A 30 -51.12 44.81 -24.21
CA ALA A 30 -50.00 45.09 -23.33
C ALA A 30 -49.56 43.84 -22.55
N LYS A 31 -50.52 43.06 -22.02
CA LYS A 31 -50.21 41.80 -21.32
C LYS A 31 -49.44 40.80 -22.18
N VAL A 32 -49.82 40.61 -23.45
CA VAL A 32 -49.11 39.68 -24.34
C VAL A 32 -47.69 40.17 -24.65
N LEU A 33 -47.49 41.47 -24.77
CA LEU A 33 -46.16 42.05 -24.98
C LEU A 33 -45.28 41.90 -23.73
N ASP A 34 -45.84 42.19 -22.55
CA ASP A 34 -45.15 42.02 -21.27
C ASP A 34 -44.80 40.54 -21.01
N GLU A 35 -45.72 39.60 -21.26
CA GLU A 35 -45.45 38.16 -21.13
C GLU A 35 -44.32 37.70 -22.05
N ARG A 36 -44.24 38.23 -23.28
CA ARG A 36 -43.14 37.92 -24.20
C ARG A 36 -41.83 38.50 -23.71
N ALA A 37 -41.82 39.76 -23.27
CA ALA A 37 -40.64 40.40 -22.73
C ALA A 37 -40.12 39.66 -21.48
N GLN A 38 -41.03 39.28 -20.59
CA GLN A 38 -40.71 38.52 -19.38
C GLN A 38 -40.15 37.14 -19.70
N LYS A 39 -40.76 36.37 -20.61
CA LYS A 39 -40.23 35.06 -21.03
C LYS A 39 -38.84 35.14 -21.64
N ILE A 40 -38.56 36.18 -22.43
CA ILE A 40 -37.22 36.39 -23.01
C ILE A 40 -36.22 36.74 -21.92
N ALA A 41 -36.57 37.63 -20.99
CA ALA A 41 -35.71 38.01 -19.88
C ALA A 41 -35.41 36.81 -18.97
N GLU A 42 -36.41 36.02 -18.61
CA GLU A 42 -36.27 34.80 -17.80
C GLU A 42 -35.43 33.75 -18.53
N GLY A 43 -35.65 33.53 -19.83
CA GLY A 43 -34.87 32.60 -20.63
C GLY A 43 -33.39 33.01 -20.74
N LEU A 44 -33.12 34.30 -20.94
CA LEU A 44 -31.75 34.81 -21.01
C LEU A 44 -31.05 34.71 -19.64
N ALA A 45 -31.74 35.07 -18.56
CA ALA A 45 -31.22 34.94 -17.20
C ALA A 45 -30.94 33.47 -16.83
N ALA A 46 -31.84 32.55 -17.21
CA ALA A 46 -31.64 31.12 -17.00
C ALA A 46 -30.45 30.58 -17.79
N SER A 47 -30.28 31.02 -19.05
CA SER A 47 -29.13 30.62 -19.87
C SER A 47 -27.80 31.11 -19.29
N GLU A 48 -27.75 32.36 -18.83
CA GLU A 48 -26.53 32.92 -18.22
C GLU A 48 -26.21 32.20 -16.92
N LYS A 49 -27.22 31.96 -16.08
CA LYS A 49 -27.05 31.19 -14.83
C LYS A 49 -26.56 29.77 -15.10
N ALA A 50 -27.13 29.08 -16.08
CA ALA A 50 -26.70 27.74 -16.47
C ALA A 50 -25.25 27.72 -16.96
N LYS A 51 -24.82 28.74 -17.71
CA LYS A 51 -23.43 28.88 -18.15
C LYS A 51 -22.49 29.09 -16.98
N ILE A 52 -22.84 29.95 -16.03
CA ILE A 52 -22.06 30.19 -14.81
C ILE A 52 -21.98 28.89 -13.98
N GLU A 53 -23.09 28.21 -13.74
CA GLU A 53 -23.13 26.95 -13.00
C GLU A 53 -22.28 25.87 -13.67
N LEU A 54 -22.33 25.75 -15.00
CA LEU A 54 -21.48 24.83 -15.76
C LEU A 54 -20.00 25.14 -15.57
N THR A 55 -19.60 26.42 -15.66
CA THR A 55 -18.19 26.80 -15.45
C THR A 55 -17.73 26.52 -14.02
N LEU A 56 -18.59 26.75 -13.02
CA LEU A 56 -18.31 26.41 -11.62
C LEU A 56 -18.20 24.91 -11.40
N ALA A 57 -19.10 24.13 -11.99
CA ALA A 57 -19.07 22.67 -11.92
C ALA A 57 -17.78 22.12 -12.54
N ASN A 58 -17.39 22.62 -13.72
CA ASN A 58 -16.15 22.22 -14.37
C ASN A 58 -14.92 22.55 -13.53
N LYS A 59 -14.86 23.76 -12.93
CA LYS A 59 -13.78 24.13 -12.01
C LYS A 59 -13.70 23.19 -10.81
N ARG A 60 -14.84 22.87 -10.18
CA ARG A 60 -14.89 21.92 -9.06
C ARG A 60 -14.42 20.53 -9.47
N VAL A 61 -14.80 20.06 -10.66
CA VAL A 61 -14.33 18.76 -11.19
C VAL A 61 -12.82 18.78 -11.42
N GLU A 62 -12.27 19.84 -12.01
CA GLU A 62 -10.82 19.97 -12.21
C GLU A 62 -10.06 20.02 -10.87
N GLU A 63 -10.56 20.77 -9.90
CA GLU A 63 -9.99 20.83 -8.55
C GLU A 63 -10.02 19.46 -7.86
N GLU A 64 -11.15 18.75 -7.94
CA GLU A 64 -11.32 17.44 -7.31
C GLU A 64 -10.45 16.37 -7.99
N LEU A 65 -10.33 16.41 -9.32
CA LEU A 65 -9.40 15.56 -10.07
C LEU A 65 -7.94 15.87 -9.69
N GLY A 66 -7.59 17.15 -9.52
CA GLY A 66 -6.27 17.56 -9.04
C GLY A 66 -5.97 17.03 -7.65
N LYS A 67 -6.90 17.18 -6.71
CA LYS A 67 -6.79 16.64 -5.34
C LYS A 67 -6.65 15.11 -5.37
N SER A 68 -7.51 14.41 -6.10
CA SER A 68 -7.48 12.95 -6.20
C SER A 68 -6.15 12.44 -6.77
N ARG A 69 -5.58 13.11 -7.78
CA ARG A 69 -4.25 12.78 -8.32
C ARG A 69 -3.15 12.96 -7.26
N ASN A 70 -3.16 14.08 -6.54
CA ASN A 70 -2.19 14.36 -5.49
C ASN A 70 -2.29 13.35 -4.34
N GLU A 71 -3.51 13.04 -3.88
CA GLU A 71 -3.74 12.03 -2.85
C GLU A 71 -3.31 10.63 -3.30
N SER A 72 -3.56 10.28 -4.57
CA SER A 72 -3.14 9.00 -5.13
C SER A 72 -1.62 8.89 -5.21
N ALA A 73 -0.94 9.96 -5.65
CA ALA A 73 0.51 10.03 -5.66
C ALA A 73 1.11 9.93 -4.24
N SER A 74 0.53 10.65 -3.26
CA SER A 74 0.94 10.56 -1.85
C SER A 74 0.74 9.14 -1.30
N ARG A 75 -0.42 8.52 -1.56
CA ARG A 75 -0.69 7.14 -1.12
C ARG A 75 0.27 6.14 -1.73
N LEU A 76 0.63 6.31 -3.00
CA LEU A 76 1.60 5.46 -3.67
C LEU A 76 2.99 5.61 -3.04
N ALA A 77 3.45 6.85 -2.83
CA ALA A 77 4.74 7.11 -2.17
C ALA A 77 4.80 6.55 -0.75
N ASP A 78 3.71 6.65 0.02
CA ASP A 78 3.62 6.07 1.37
C ASP A 78 3.56 4.54 1.36
N ALA A 79 2.97 3.94 0.32
CA ALA A 79 2.99 2.49 0.12
C ALA A 79 4.40 2.00 -0.23
N GLU A 80 5.11 2.69 -1.12
CA GLU A 80 6.50 2.38 -1.49
C GLU A 80 7.45 2.51 -0.28
N ARG A 81 7.31 3.59 0.50
CA ARG A 81 8.11 3.78 1.72
C ARG A 81 7.86 2.66 2.73
N ARG A 82 6.61 2.27 2.96
CA ARG A 82 6.27 1.15 3.85
C ARG A 82 6.79 -0.19 3.31
N ALA A 83 6.70 -0.42 2.02
CA ALA A 83 7.24 -1.63 1.40
C ALA A 83 8.77 -1.72 1.60
N GLN A 84 9.49 -0.61 1.39
CA GLN A 84 10.93 -0.54 1.65
C GLN A 84 11.26 -0.79 3.12
N GLN A 85 10.51 -0.20 4.05
CA GLN A 85 10.68 -0.46 5.49
C GLN A 85 10.48 -1.92 5.84
N ILE A 86 9.43 -2.57 5.31
CA ILE A 86 9.17 -3.99 5.52
C ILE A 86 10.32 -4.84 4.97
N ILE A 87 10.86 -4.50 3.80
CA ILE A 87 11.99 -5.22 3.20
C ILE A 87 13.24 -5.08 4.08
N GLU A 88 13.54 -3.87 4.56
CA GLU A 88 14.70 -3.65 5.43
C GLU A 88 14.55 -4.34 6.79
N GLU A 89 13.37 -4.27 7.42
CA GLU A 89 13.08 -5.03 8.63
C GLU A 89 13.20 -6.55 8.41
N ALA A 90 12.68 -7.07 7.29
CA ALA A 90 12.78 -8.48 6.95
C ALA A 90 14.25 -8.91 6.74
N LYS A 91 15.05 -8.09 6.06
CA LYS A 91 16.50 -8.33 5.92
C LYS A 91 17.20 -8.34 7.27
N GLN A 92 16.93 -7.37 8.14
CA GLN A 92 17.52 -7.31 9.48
C GLN A 92 17.18 -8.56 10.28
N ARG A 93 15.90 -8.94 10.34
CA ARG A 93 15.47 -10.18 11.02
C ARG A 93 16.12 -11.42 10.42
N ALA A 94 16.24 -11.50 9.09
CA ALA A 94 16.91 -12.62 8.43
C ALA A 94 18.41 -12.68 8.78
N THR A 95 19.09 -11.54 8.86
CA THR A 95 20.50 -11.51 9.28
C THR A 95 20.69 -11.90 10.74
N GLU A 96 19.81 -11.45 11.64
CA GLU A 96 19.83 -11.83 13.05
C GLU A 96 19.58 -13.33 13.22
N GLU A 97 18.57 -13.87 12.53
CA GLU A 97 18.23 -15.29 12.62
C GLU A 97 19.33 -16.17 12.01
N SER A 98 19.91 -15.75 10.88
CA SER A 98 21.08 -16.41 10.29
C SER A 98 22.28 -16.42 11.23
N ALA A 99 22.54 -15.32 11.93
CA ALA A 99 23.60 -15.25 12.93
C ALA A 99 23.36 -16.19 14.11
N LYS A 100 22.11 -16.29 14.60
CA LYS A 100 21.73 -17.25 15.66
C LYS A 100 21.91 -18.70 15.21
N ILE A 101 21.43 -19.03 14.01
CA ILE A 101 21.59 -20.38 13.44
C ILE A 101 23.08 -20.72 13.31
N ARG A 102 23.90 -19.79 12.83
CA ARG A 102 25.35 -20.01 12.71
C ARG A 102 26.00 -20.23 14.07
N ALA A 103 25.67 -19.40 15.06
CA ALA A 103 26.18 -19.55 16.43
C ALA A 103 25.77 -20.90 17.05
N ALA A 104 24.53 -21.34 16.84
CA ALA A 104 24.07 -22.65 17.28
C ALA A 104 24.83 -23.80 16.58
N ALA A 105 25.03 -23.70 15.26
CA ALA A 105 25.78 -24.68 14.49
C ALA A 105 27.26 -24.74 14.89
N GLU A 106 27.89 -23.61 15.18
CA GLU A 106 29.26 -23.54 15.72
C GLU A 106 29.35 -24.23 17.09
N ALA A 107 28.40 -23.97 18.00
CA ALA A 107 28.34 -24.62 19.31
C ALA A 107 28.11 -26.14 19.21
N GLU A 108 27.22 -26.58 18.32
CA GLU A 108 27.00 -28.00 18.04
C GLU A 108 28.26 -28.65 17.45
N ALA A 109 28.94 -28.00 16.52
CA ALA A 109 30.18 -28.49 15.93
C ALA A 109 31.28 -28.65 16.99
N GLU A 110 31.46 -27.68 17.88
CA GLU A 110 32.39 -27.80 19.01
C GLU A 110 32.04 -28.98 19.90
N GLN A 111 30.77 -29.16 20.24
CA GLN A 111 30.32 -30.30 21.04
C GLN A 111 30.62 -31.64 20.35
N GLN A 112 30.42 -31.74 19.03
CA GLN A 112 30.75 -32.94 18.26
C GLN A 112 32.27 -33.19 18.23
N VAL A 113 33.08 -32.14 18.12
CA VAL A 113 34.55 -32.27 18.20
C VAL A 113 34.98 -32.79 19.57
N TYR A 114 34.38 -32.32 20.66
CA TYR A 114 34.65 -32.84 22.00
C TYR A 114 34.29 -34.33 22.12
N LYS A 115 33.10 -34.73 21.66
CA LYS A 115 32.69 -36.15 21.63
C LYS A 115 33.63 -37.02 20.79
N ALA A 116 34.01 -36.55 19.60
CA ALA A 116 34.95 -37.26 18.73
C ALA A 116 36.33 -37.42 19.37
N ARG A 117 36.83 -36.39 20.07
CA ARG A 117 38.10 -36.46 20.81
C ARG A 117 38.03 -37.46 21.97
N GLU A 118 36.90 -37.53 22.66
CA GLU A 118 36.69 -38.49 23.74
C GLU A 118 36.68 -39.93 23.21
N GLN A 119 35.96 -40.18 22.12
CA GLN A 119 35.98 -41.48 21.42
C GLN A 119 37.37 -41.86 20.91
N LEU A 120 38.13 -40.90 20.35
CA LEU A 120 39.51 -41.13 19.93
C LEU A 120 40.41 -41.48 21.10
N ARG A 121 40.24 -40.83 22.27
CA ARG A 121 41.00 -41.18 23.48
C ARG A 121 40.75 -42.62 23.93
N GLU A 122 39.50 -43.07 23.89
CA GLU A 122 39.13 -44.44 24.22
C GLU A 122 39.77 -45.45 23.25
N GLN A 123 39.71 -45.16 21.94
CA GLN A 123 40.35 -45.98 20.91
C GLN A 123 41.88 -46.03 21.06
N VAL A 124 42.52 -44.89 21.36
CA VAL A 124 43.96 -44.81 21.56
C VAL A 124 44.39 -45.58 22.81
N ALA A 125 43.62 -45.53 23.90
CA ALA A 125 43.89 -46.32 25.10
C ALA A 125 43.84 -47.83 24.77
N LEU A 126 42.85 -48.26 23.99
CA LEU A 126 42.71 -49.65 23.56
C LEU A 126 43.88 -50.10 22.66
N LEU A 127 44.28 -49.26 21.71
CA LEU A 127 45.47 -49.47 20.86
C LEU A 127 46.78 -49.49 21.68
N ALA A 128 46.90 -48.64 22.70
CA ALA A 128 48.08 -48.59 23.55
C ALA A 128 48.24 -49.86 24.40
N VAL A 129 47.14 -50.41 24.92
CA VAL A 129 47.15 -51.72 25.62
C VAL A 129 47.55 -52.84 24.67
N GLN A 130 46.96 -52.89 23.46
CA GLN A 130 47.34 -53.88 22.44
C GLN A 130 48.81 -53.76 22.04
N GLY A 131 49.31 -52.53 21.87
CA GLY A 131 50.72 -52.27 21.58
C GLY A 131 51.64 -52.71 22.72
N ALA A 132 51.27 -52.42 23.98
CA ALA A 132 52.01 -52.87 25.15
C ALA A 132 52.02 -54.40 25.26
N GLU A 133 50.91 -55.09 25.01
CA GLU A 133 50.85 -56.56 24.94
C GLU A 133 51.77 -57.13 23.85
N GLN A 134 51.82 -56.48 22.69
CA GLN A 134 52.63 -56.95 21.56
C GLN A 134 54.13 -56.72 21.80
N ILE A 135 54.51 -55.62 22.46
CA ILE A 135 55.89 -55.37 22.91
C ILE A 135 56.27 -56.41 23.99
N LEU A 136 55.41 -56.65 24.98
CA LEU A 136 55.65 -57.64 26.02
C LEU A 136 55.82 -59.04 25.43
N ARG A 137 54.98 -59.45 24.47
CA ARG A 137 55.14 -60.73 23.75
C ARG A 137 56.46 -60.83 22.98
N ARG A 138 57.02 -59.70 22.54
CA ARG A 138 58.29 -59.65 21.80
C ARG A 138 59.51 -59.64 22.73
N GLU A 139 59.40 -59.02 23.90
CA GLU A 139 60.43 -59.06 24.97
C GLU A 139 60.42 -60.37 25.76
N VAL A 140 59.26 -61.03 25.89
CA VAL A 140 59.10 -62.41 26.39
C VAL A 140 59.59 -63.37 25.30
N ASN A 141 60.90 -63.29 25.04
CA ASN A 141 61.60 -64.16 24.12
C ASN A 141 62.00 -65.43 24.88
N ALA A 142 61.94 -66.58 24.21
CA ALA A 142 62.22 -67.90 24.80
C ALA A 142 63.62 -67.98 25.45
N SER A 143 64.55 -67.10 25.08
CA SER A 143 65.89 -67.00 25.69
C SER A 143 65.86 -66.53 27.15
N VAL A 144 64.97 -65.61 27.53
CA VAL A 144 64.89 -65.10 28.92
C VAL A 144 64.27 -66.15 29.86
N HIS A 145 63.31 -66.92 29.35
CA HIS A 145 62.75 -68.07 30.08
C HIS A 145 63.72 -69.26 30.15
N ALA A 146 64.56 -69.48 29.13
CA ALA A 146 65.60 -70.49 29.17
C ALA A 146 66.66 -70.19 30.25
N ASP A 147 67.08 -68.93 30.41
CA ASP A 147 68.03 -68.52 31.46
C ASP A 147 67.42 -68.62 32.87
N LEU A 148 66.14 -68.29 33.06
CA LEU A 148 65.45 -68.45 34.34
C LEU A 148 65.22 -69.92 34.71
N LEU A 149 64.87 -70.76 33.75
CA LEU A 149 64.72 -72.21 33.95
C LEU A 149 66.07 -72.90 34.17
N ALA A 150 67.14 -72.42 33.53
CA ALA A 150 68.49 -72.92 33.75
C ALA A 150 69.01 -72.60 35.16
N ARG A 151 68.69 -71.41 35.70
CA ARG A 151 69.03 -71.04 37.09
C ARG A 151 68.24 -71.86 38.12
N LEU A 152 66.94 -72.10 37.91
CA LEU A 152 66.12 -72.95 38.79
C LEU A 152 66.55 -74.43 38.79
N LYS A 153 67.12 -74.93 37.68
CA LYS A 153 67.66 -76.28 37.59
C LYS A 153 69.05 -76.45 38.22
N ALA A 154 69.71 -75.34 38.58
CA ALA A 154 71.01 -75.35 39.26
C ALA A 154 70.91 -75.25 40.80
N GLU A 155 69.71 -75.02 41.34
CA GLU A 155 69.40 -75.02 42.79
C GLU A 155 68.69 -76.30 43.28
N LEU A 156 68.56 -77.32 42.42
CA LEU A 156 68.17 -78.70 42.75
C LEU A 156 69.36 -79.64 42.48
#